data_AF-A0A538RU30-F1
#
_entry.id   AF-A0A538RU30-F1
#
_cell.length_a   1.000
_cell.length_b   1.000
_cell.length_c   1.000
_cell.angle_alpha   90.00
_cell.angle_beta   90.00
_cell.angle_gamma   90.00
#
_symmetry.space_group_name_H-M   'P 1'
#
loop_
_entity.id
_entity.type
_entity.pdbx_description
1 polymer ?
#
loop_
_entity_poly.entity_id
_entity_poly.type
_entity_poly.pdbx_seq_one_letter_code
_entity_poly.pdbx_strand_id
1 'polypeptide(L)'
;GFDPTRALLWPFLEGNRKIFNCPDGIDLTSGAHFQVSYGMNYVTGGPGGRKLSEIVNGNGSSNVMLVWDHGRTPGCANSKIAAPRGPWKPYQNATDFTHYPQRHSGVFNVLFCDCHVDAMTQNDLADRLFYFTGP
;
A
#
# COMPACT_ATOMS: atom_id res chain seq x y z
N GLY A 1 -0.96 -19.43 4.17
CA GLY A 1 -0.65 -18.09 4.73
C GLY A 1 0.85 -17.88 4.72
N PHE A 2 1.33 -16.65 4.90
CA PHE A 2 2.76 -16.34 5.05
C PHE A 2 3.34 -17.00 6.31
N ASP A 3 4.51 -17.60 6.18
CA ASP A 3 5.28 -18.18 7.28
C ASP A 3 6.54 -17.34 7.52
N PRO A 4 6.55 -16.47 8.56
CA PRO A 4 7.69 -15.58 8.83
C PRO A 4 8.95 -16.34 9.24
N THR A 5 8.84 -17.60 9.68
CA THR A 5 10.01 -18.40 10.08
C THR A 5 10.96 -18.70 8.91
N ARG A 6 10.46 -18.50 7.69
CA ARG A 6 11.19 -18.71 6.43
C ARG A 6 11.68 -17.41 5.80
N ALA A 7 11.43 -16.26 6.41
CA ALA A 7 11.87 -14.97 5.89
C ALA A 7 13.37 -14.76 6.15
N LEU A 8 14.06 -14.08 5.24
CA LEU A 8 15.50 -13.76 5.38
C LEU A 8 15.82 -13.00 6.67
N LEU A 9 14.87 -12.20 7.16
CA LEU A 9 15.04 -11.42 8.37
C LEU A 9 14.78 -12.22 9.66
N TRP A 10 14.17 -13.42 9.59
CA TRP A 10 13.72 -14.16 10.77
C TRP A 10 14.77 -14.36 11.87
N PRO A 11 16.04 -14.71 11.56
CA PRO A 11 17.06 -14.85 12.60
C PRO A 11 17.35 -13.55 13.37
N PHE A 12 17.08 -12.40 12.77
CA PHE A 12 17.32 -11.07 13.35
C PHE A 12 16.10 -10.50 14.08
N LEU A 13 15.01 -11.25 14.12
CA LEU A 13 13.76 -10.85 14.76
C LEU A 13 13.52 -11.59 16.07
N GLU A 14 14.51 -12.35 16.55
CA GLU A 14 14.46 -13.10 17.82
C GLU A 14 13.25 -14.04 17.91
N GLY A 15 12.80 -14.56 16.77
CA GLY A 15 11.59 -15.39 16.69
C GLY A 15 10.28 -14.63 16.93
N ASN A 16 10.31 -13.29 16.95
CA ASN A 16 9.17 -12.46 17.29
C ASN A 16 8.36 -12.08 16.05
N ARG A 17 7.40 -12.94 15.69
CA ARG A 17 6.42 -12.67 14.62
C ARG A 17 5.62 -11.38 14.82
N LYS A 18 5.47 -10.89 16.06
CA LYS A 18 4.71 -9.65 16.32
C LYS A 18 5.34 -8.43 15.63
N ILE A 19 6.62 -8.49 15.24
CA ILE A 19 7.27 -7.43 14.46
C ILE A 19 6.63 -7.25 13.06
N PHE A 20 6.02 -8.30 12.51
CA PHE A 20 5.32 -8.24 11.22
C PHE A 20 3.80 -8.10 11.35
N ASN A 21 3.27 -7.93 12.56
CA ASN A 21 1.84 -7.84 12.78
C ASN A 21 1.52 -6.52 13.48
N CYS A 22 0.43 -5.87 13.06
CA CYS A 22 -0.08 -4.75 13.85
C CYS A 22 -0.88 -5.29 15.04
N PRO A 23 -0.65 -4.84 16.28
CA PRO A 23 -1.46 -5.23 17.42
C PRO A 23 -2.93 -4.80 17.26
N ASP A 24 -3.18 -3.66 16.61
CA ASP A 24 -4.54 -3.12 16.39
C ASP A 24 -5.15 -3.58 15.07
N GLY A 25 -4.35 -4.18 14.19
CA GLY A 25 -4.82 -4.62 12.89
C GLY A 25 -5.52 -5.96 12.99
N ILE A 26 -6.82 -5.95 13.23
CA ILE A 26 -7.66 -7.16 13.25
C ILE A 26 -8.45 -7.30 11.94
N ASP A 27 -8.36 -8.47 11.32
CA ASP A 27 -9.23 -8.85 10.21
C ASP A 27 -10.65 -9.10 10.71
N LEU A 28 -11.57 -8.18 10.41
CA LEU A 28 -12.96 -8.29 10.84
C LEU A 28 -13.68 -9.55 10.32
N THR A 29 -13.17 -10.18 9.26
CA THR A 29 -13.74 -11.43 8.74
C THR A 29 -13.32 -12.66 9.55
N SER A 30 -12.05 -12.71 9.98
CA SER A 30 -11.46 -13.91 10.60
C SER A 30 -11.12 -13.75 12.09
N GLY A 31 -11.13 -12.53 12.61
CA GLY A 31 -10.66 -12.18 13.96
C GLY A 31 -9.14 -12.27 14.14
N ALA A 32 -8.40 -12.64 13.08
CA ALA A 32 -6.94 -12.78 13.14
C ALA A 32 -6.24 -11.42 13.04
N HIS A 33 -5.05 -11.30 13.63
CA HIS A 33 -4.21 -10.15 13.38
C HIS A 33 -3.74 -10.16 11.93
N PHE A 34 -3.96 -9.04 11.26
CA PHE A 34 -3.41 -8.76 9.95
C PHE A 34 -1.88 -8.70 10.03
N GLN A 35 -1.26 -9.35 9.05
CA GLN A 35 0.13 -9.11 8.72
C GLN A 35 0.29 -7.69 8.17
N VAL A 36 1.37 -7.00 8.56
CA VAL A 36 1.84 -5.79 7.90
C VAL A 36 2.28 -6.18 6.50
N SER A 37 1.54 -5.72 5.51
CA SER A 37 1.87 -5.87 4.09
C SER A 37 1.93 -4.50 3.45
N TYR A 38 2.40 -4.44 2.20
CA TYR A 38 2.46 -3.21 1.43
C TYR A 38 1.74 -3.40 0.09
N GLY A 39 0.81 -2.51 -0.21
CA GLY A 39 0.15 -2.41 -1.50
C GLY A 39 1.02 -1.61 -2.46
N MET A 40 1.20 -2.09 -3.68
CA MET A 40 1.89 -1.33 -4.73
C MET A 40 0.90 -0.51 -5.56
N ASN A 41 1.36 0.64 -6.04
CA ASN A 41 0.58 1.48 -6.93
C ASN A 41 0.48 0.87 -8.34
N TYR A 42 -0.63 0.18 -8.60
CA TYR A 42 -0.99 -0.40 -9.89
C TYR A 42 -2.00 0.43 -10.69
N VAL A 43 -2.28 1.67 -10.27
CA VAL A 43 -3.20 2.55 -11.00
C VAL A 43 -2.72 2.72 -12.44
N THR A 44 -3.64 2.62 -13.40
CA THR A 44 -3.31 2.88 -14.81
C THR A 44 -3.01 4.36 -14.96
N GLY A 45 -1.79 4.70 -15.38
CA GLY A 45 -1.29 6.08 -15.32
C GLY A 45 -0.55 6.42 -14.02
N GLY A 46 -0.27 5.42 -13.17
CA GLY A 46 0.62 5.54 -12.02
C GLY A 46 2.11 5.38 -12.37
N PRO A 47 2.97 5.28 -11.35
CA PRO A 47 4.44 5.28 -11.52
C PRO A 47 5.00 3.96 -12.08
N GLY A 48 4.21 2.89 -12.13
CA GLY A 48 4.63 1.59 -12.63
C GLY A 48 5.17 1.65 -14.07
N GLY A 49 6.42 1.24 -14.26
CA GLY A 49 7.10 1.23 -15.57
C GLY A 49 7.58 2.58 -16.07
N ARG A 50 7.47 3.65 -15.27
CA ARG A 50 7.95 4.99 -15.63
C ARG A 50 9.38 5.24 -15.18
N LYS A 51 10.08 6.12 -15.90
CA LYS A 51 11.37 6.62 -15.44
C LYS A 51 11.15 7.64 -14.33
N LEU A 52 12.05 7.69 -13.34
CA LEU A 52 11.95 8.69 -12.27
C LEU A 52 11.91 10.12 -12.82
N SER A 53 12.66 10.41 -13.90
CA SER A 53 12.63 11.72 -14.56
C SER A 53 11.25 12.07 -15.15
N GLU A 54 10.47 11.10 -15.61
CA GLU A 54 9.11 11.33 -16.09
C GLU A 54 8.16 11.69 -14.94
N ILE A 55 8.33 11.02 -13.79
CA ILE A 55 7.53 11.29 -12.60
C ILE A 55 7.87 12.68 -12.02
N VAL A 56 9.16 12.99 -11.93
CA VAL A 56 9.65 14.29 -11.45
C VAL A 56 9.13 15.45 -12.32
N ASN A 57 9.14 15.28 -13.65
CA ASN A 57 8.67 16.29 -14.59
C ASN A 57 7.14 16.32 -14.76
N GLY A 58 6.42 15.33 -14.20
CA GLY A 58 4.97 15.27 -14.21
C GLY A 58 4.40 15.87 -12.93
N ASN A 59 3.96 14.99 -12.03
CA ASN A 59 3.33 15.37 -10.77
C ASN A 59 4.33 15.65 -9.62
N GLY A 60 5.63 15.41 -9.87
CA GLY A 60 6.69 15.48 -8.85
C GLY A 60 6.77 14.19 -8.04
N SER A 61 7.97 13.67 -7.84
CA SER A 61 8.19 12.37 -7.17
C SER A 61 7.76 12.36 -5.70
N SER A 62 7.70 13.53 -5.05
CA SER A 62 7.18 13.70 -3.69
C SER A 62 5.65 13.68 -3.61
N ASN A 63 4.93 13.71 -4.73
CA ASN A 63 3.47 13.69 -4.77
C ASN A 63 2.91 12.38 -5.34
N VAL A 64 3.75 11.38 -5.62
CA VAL A 64 3.30 10.13 -6.22
C VAL A 64 3.65 8.97 -5.30
N MET A 65 2.61 8.28 -4.83
CA MET A 65 2.72 7.10 -3.98
C MET A 65 3.26 5.93 -4.80
N LEU A 66 4.27 5.26 -4.25
CA LEU A 66 4.83 4.04 -4.80
C LEU A 66 4.24 2.81 -4.13
N VAL A 67 4.28 2.77 -2.79
CA VAL A 67 3.66 1.72 -1.96
C VAL A 67 3.06 2.32 -0.69
N TRP A 68 2.11 1.63 -0.07
CA TRP A 68 1.52 2.02 1.21
C TRP A 68 1.15 0.80 2.05
N ASP A 69 0.94 0.96 3.35
CA ASP A 69 0.53 -0.17 4.21
C ASP A 69 -0.76 -0.80 3.67
N HIS A 70 -0.82 -2.12 3.74
CA HIS A 70 -1.92 -2.92 3.25
C HIS A 70 -2.21 -4.06 4.21
N GLY A 71 -3.50 -4.35 4.43
CA GLY A 71 -3.92 -5.29 5.46
C GLY A 71 -3.75 -6.77 5.11
N ARG A 72 -3.55 -7.12 3.82
CA ARG A 72 -3.51 -8.52 3.39
C ARG A 72 -2.34 -8.84 2.45
N THR A 73 -2.60 -8.95 1.15
CA THR A 73 -1.62 -9.38 0.16
C THR A 73 -0.79 -8.20 -0.35
N PRO A 74 0.44 -8.42 -0.84
CA PRO A 74 1.34 -7.36 -1.30
C PRO A 74 0.94 -6.77 -2.68
N GLY A 75 -0.35 -6.54 -2.87
CA GLY A 75 -0.91 -6.07 -4.13
C GLY A 75 -2.40 -5.80 -4.01
N CYS A 76 -2.81 -4.65 -4.55
CA CYS A 76 -4.20 -4.25 -4.73
C CYS A 76 -4.57 -4.50 -6.20
N ALA A 77 -5.15 -5.66 -6.49
CA ALA A 77 -5.81 -5.91 -7.76
C ALA A 77 -7.27 -6.20 -7.44
N ASN A 78 -8.20 -5.36 -7.89
CA ASN A 78 -9.62 -5.70 -7.82
C ASN A 78 -9.85 -6.94 -8.71
N SER A 79 -9.80 -8.12 -8.09
CA SER A 79 -9.87 -9.42 -8.75
C SER A 79 -11.25 -9.74 -9.30
N LYS A 80 -12.24 -8.87 -9.05
CA LYS A 80 -13.61 -8.99 -9.57
C LYS A 80 -13.77 -8.42 -10.99
N ILE A 81 -12.74 -7.79 -11.56
CA ILE A 81 -12.78 -7.29 -12.94
C ILE A 81 -12.46 -8.43 -13.92
N ALA A 82 -13.39 -8.69 -14.84
CA ALA A 82 -13.22 -9.65 -15.94
C ALA A 82 -12.13 -9.19 -16.92
N ALA A 83 -11.46 -10.14 -17.59
CA ALA A 83 -10.44 -9.81 -18.57
C ALA A 83 -11.03 -9.17 -19.84
N PRO A 84 -10.31 -8.25 -20.53
CA PRO A 84 -8.99 -7.71 -20.14
C PRO A 84 -9.11 -6.77 -18.93
N ARG A 85 -8.20 -6.93 -17.97
CA ARG A 85 -8.25 -6.18 -16.72
C ARG A 85 -7.70 -4.76 -16.91
N GLY A 86 -8.32 -3.80 -16.21
CA GLY A 86 -7.98 -2.38 -16.28
C GLY A 86 -8.88 -1.58 -17.23
N PRO A 87 -8.71 -0.25 -17.30
CA PRO A 87 -7.76 0.54 -16.53
C PRO A 87 -8.06 0.53 -15.03
N TRP A 88 -7.03 0.38 -14.20
CA TRP A 88 -7.14 0.45 -12.75
C TRP A 88 -7.26 1.90 -12.31
N LYS A 89 -8.29 2.21 -11.52
CA LYS A 89 -8.54 3.56 -10.99
C LYS A 89 -7.95 3.70 -9.58
N PRO A 90 -7.67 4.93 -9.11
CA PRO A 90 -7.41 5.22 -7.70
C PRO A 90 -8.50 4.68 -6.79
N TYR A 91 -8.22 4.63 -5.48
CA TYR A 91 -9.09 4.16 -4.40
C TYR A 91 -10.60 4.20 -4.76
N GLN A 92 -11.23 3.03 -4.92
CA GLN A 92 -12.69 2.99 -5.14
C GLN A 92 -13.47 3.26 -3.85
N ASN A 93 -12.87 2.93 -2.71
CA ASN A 93 -13.40 3.15 -1.38
C ASN A 93 -12.23 3.51 -0.45
N ALA A 94 -12.11 4.78 -0.08
CA ALA A 94 -11.08 5.26 0.84
C ALA A 94 -11.20 4.61 2.23
N THR A 95 -12.40 4.16 2.63
CA THR A 95 -12.64 3.56 3.96
C THR A 95 -12.40 2.05 3.98
N ASP A 96 -11.84 1.47 2.91
CA ASP A 96 -11.52 0.04 2.89
C ASP A 96 -10.30 -0.23 3.78
N PHE A 97 -10.53 -0.79 4.96
CA PHE A 97 -9.51 -1.15 5.95
C PHE A 97 -8.49 -2.18 5.46
N THR A 98 -8.76 -2.90 4.37
CA THR A 98 -7.77 -3.76 3.74
C THR A 98 -6.79 -2.93 2.91
N HIS A 99 -7.29 -1.99 2.12
CA HIS A 99 -6.48 -1.19 1.21
C HIS A 99 -5.84 0.02 1.87
N TYR A 100 -6.52 0.64 2.84
CA TYR A 100 -6.08 1.84 3.56
C TYR A 100 -6.30 1.63 5.06
N PRO A 101 -5.45 0.81 5.70
CA PRO A 101 -5.69 0.41 7.08
C PRO A 101 -5.51 1.58 8.05
N GLN A 102 -6.48 1.82 8.93
CA GLN A 102 -6.31 2.74 10.06
C GLN A 102 -5.58 2.00 11.20
N ARG A 103 -4.25 1.97 11.15
CA ARG A 103 -3.40 1.34 12.18
C ARG A 103 -2.60 2.40 12.94
N HIS A 104 -1.85 2.01 13.95
CA HIS A 104 -0.78 2.84 14.52
C HIS A 104 -1.23 4.28 14.87
N SER A 105 -2.32 4.44 15.62
CA SER A 105 -2.97 5.74 15.90
C SER A 105 -3.81 6.35 14.76
N GLY A 106 -4.37 5.50 13.89
CA GLY A 106 -5.33 5.91 12.86
C GLY A 106 -4.73 6.29 11.50
N VAL A 107 -3.47 5.92 11.26
CA VAL A 107 -2.69 6.24 10.06
C VAL A 107 -2.17 4.98 9.37
N PHE A 108 -1.68 5.15 8.14
CA PHE A 108 -0.89 4.17 7.41
C PHE A 108 0.36 4.83 6.85
N ASN A 109 1.46 4.07 6.76
CA ASN A 109 2.67 4.56 6.12
C ASN A 109 2.54 4.51 4.60
N VAL A 110 3.12 5.52 3.95
CA VAL A 110 3.14 5.68 2.51
C VAL A 110 4.56 5.99 2.08
N LEU A 111 5.09 5.21 1.14
CA LEU A 111 6.36 5.49 0.47
C LEU A 111 6.08 6.21 -0.85
N PHE A 112 6.70 7.37 -1.04
CA PHE A 112 6.63 8.15 -2.26
C PHE A 112 7.76 7.79 -3.24
N CYS A 113 7.62 8.21 -4.49
CA CYS A 113 8.60 7.91 -5.55
C CYS A 113 9.97 8.56 -5.37
N ASP A 114 10.12 9.55 -4.48
CA ASP A 114 11.42 10.11 -4.05
C ASP A 114 12.00 9.42 -2.80
N CYS A 115 11.37 8.32 -2.37
CA CYS A 115 11.73 7.49 -1.23
C CYS A 115 11.45 8.09 0.16
N HIS A 116 10.78 9.24 0.28
CA HIS A 116 10.31 9.67 1.60
C HIS A 116 9.12 8.81 2.05
N VAL A 117 8.98 8.66 3.36
CA VAL A 117 7.84 7.98 3.99
C VAL A 117 7.04 9.00 4.78
N ASP A 118 5.73 8.99 4.62
CA ASP A 118 4.82 9.81 5.40
C ASP A 118 3.69 8.97 6.01
N ALA A 119 3.15 9.42 7.13
CA ALA A 119 2.00 8.83 7.78
C ALA A 119 0.73 9.55 7.32
N MET A 120 -0.18 8.81 6.70
CA MET A 120 -1.42 9.36 6.12
C MET A 120 -2.66 8.78 6.77
N THR A 121 -3.71 9.57 6.84
CA THR A 121 -5.08 9.11 7.11
C THR A 121 -5.82 8.86 5.79
N GLN A 122 -6.97 8.18 5.87
CA GLN A 122 -7.84 8.00 4.71
C GLN A 122 -8.34 9.33 4.12
N ASN A 123 -8.42 10.39 4.93
CA ASN A 123 -8.83 11.72 4.49
C ASN A 123 -7.74 12.46 3.70
N ASP A 124 -6.49 12.03 3.83
CA ASP A 124 -5.36 12.62 3.09
C ASP A 124 -5.24 12.05 1.66
N LEU A 125 -5.98 10.97 1.37
CA LEU A 125 -6.00 10.35 0.04
C LEU A 125 -6.62 11.29 -1.00
N ALA A 126 -5.93 11.44 -2.12
CA ALA A 126 -6.39 12.19 -3.28
C ALA A 126 -5.89 11.52 -4.56
N ASP A 127 -6.67 11.63 -5.65
CA ASP A 127 -6.37 10.99 -6.93
C ASP A 127 -4.97 11.35 -7.45
N ARG A 128 -4.56 12.61 -7.25
CA ARG A 128 -3.23 13.10 -7.63
C ARG A 128 -2.12 12.21 -7.08
N LEU A 129 -2.29 11.64 -5.89
CA LEU A 129 -1.26 10.82 -5.26
C LEU A 129 -0.97 9.52 -6.02
N PHE A 130 -1.88 9.10 -6.90
CA PHE A 130 -1.77 7.85 -7.63
C PHE A 130 -1.18 8.00 -9.04
N TYR A 131 -1.21 9.20 -9.63
CA TYR A 131 -0.88 9.45 -11.03
C TYR A 131 0.49 10.11 -11.22
N PHE A 132 1.28 9.66 -12.20
CA PHE A 132 2.62 10.22 -12.42
C PHE A 132 2.61 11.61 -13.08
N THR A 133 1.49 12.03 -13.70
CA THR A 133 1.30 13.34 -14.36
C THR A 133 0.30 14.26 -13.66
N GLY A 134 -0.34 13.80 -12.58
CA GLY A 134 -1.56 14.39 -12.05
C GLY A 134 -2.83 13.78 -12.69
N PRO A 135 -4.01 14.01 -12.09
CA PRO A 135 -5.29 13.49 -12.59
C PRO A 135 -5.74 14.14 -13.90
#